data_AF-A0A3G9JZB0-F1
#
_entry.id   AF-A0A3G9JZB0-F1
#
_cell.length_a   1.000
_cell.length_b   1.000
_cell.length_c   1.000
_cell.angle_alpha   90.00
_cell.angle_beta   90.00
_cell.angle_gamma   90.00
#
_symmetry.space_group_name_H-M   'P 1'
#
loop_
_entity.id
_entity.type
_entity.pdbx_description
1 polymer ?
#
loop_
_entity_poly.entity_id
_entity_poly.type
_entity_poly.pdbx_seq_one_letter_code
_entity_poly.pdbx_strand_id
1 'polypeptide(L)'
;MKTFGRALALMTMLVSCVFAAPTLAFATESNVYEVGNSKEFKNAVADINEKADGDYVIKLAADIESEASVSGPCPVTILGCGHTLTIGTYGSLQVMKGSHLSLGAADGSDTLTIKGSDEQNNDVPGLLYVEGTCDMYAGVTLAGREGNNYYGGGVTVYGGTFHMHGGTIRHCGINGGSVCYGGGVGVAYGGTFVMDGGEITDCYAIAPPSDPDQTFQSFGGGVFVAYGSFFTMNGGTISGNRADVGGGVMLSDNSAEMKIGGGSITGNTATICGGGLAAVGNDGAVVVNNAKLCNNVANGAASDVYLANTPARLSPAESMGERYLGSKPDDVTNERIDGWYVDDETSRYFDQSKEKRRKYPDYANIGSGDEVCLIAAGSGSLSEFHAKYEFQSATPGQQLPDEVLALLPADSKPYSRGSEISALAPSQTSVETADGTWTFVGYDRTTAEASMDNADEEGNVHFSGAWKFTRKPTPAQPGDGGATAGANPAGKADGASSEGAQLPQTSDAFGPGALLALIAAGATSLIAAAAIRE
;
A
#
# COMPACT_ATOMS: atom_id res chain seq x y z
N MET A 1 -50.47 40.96 15.19
CA MET A 1 -50.18 40.25 13.92
C MET A 1 -48.71 39.87 13.91
N LYS A 2 -48.42 38.60 13.61
CA LYS A 2 -47.09 37.96 13.46
C LYS A 2 -46.22 37.85 14.72
N THR A 3 -46.45 36.80 15.50
CA THR A 3 -45.47 35.87 16.11
C THR A 3 -46.16 35.12 17.24
N PHE A 4 -46.69 33.92 16.98
CA PHE A 4 -46.93 32.86 17.98
C PHE A 4 -47.45 31.63 17.22
N GLY A 5 -46.51 30.94 16.57
CA GLY A 5 -46.78 29.73 15.79
C GLY A 5 -45.54 28.85 15.85
N ARG A 6 -45.42 28.09 16.95
CA ARG A 6 -44.54 26.92 17.15
C ARG A 6 -44.66 26.45 18.62
N ALA A 7 -45.83 25.95 19.00
CA ALA A 7 -46.01 25.20 20.27
C ALA A 7 -47.22 24.25 20.26
N LEU A 8 -47.77 23.92 19.09
CA LEU A 8 -48.99 23.10 18.98
C LEU A 8 -48.91 22.11 17.82
N ALA A 9 -47.84 21.31 17.80
CA ALA A 9 -47.65 20.18 16.87
C ALA A 9 -46.94 19.00 17.54
N LEU A 10 -47.14 18.80 18.84
CA LEU A 10 -46.46 17.77 19.63
C LEU A 10 -47.38 17.01 20.58
N MET A 11 -48.70 17.04 20.36
CA MET A 11 -49.67 16.38 21.26
C MET A 11 -50.86 15.71 20.55
N THR A 12 -50.66 15.16 19.35
CA THR A 12 -51.63 14.26 18.68
C THR A 12 -50.94 13.29 17.72
N MET A 13 -49.98 12.51 18.23
CA MET A 13 -49.38 11.33 17.56
C MET A 13 -48.98 10.31 18.64
N LEU A 14 -49.90 10.04 19.56
CA LEU A 14 -49.87 8.86 20.41
C LEU A 14 -51.17 8.12 20.12
N VAL A 15 -51.08 6.79 19.98
CA VAL A 15 -52.16 5.85 19.62
C VAL A 15 -52.33 5.61 18.11
N SER A 16 -51.30 5.09 17.44
CA SER A 16 -51.47 4.07 16.35
C SER A 16 -50.20 3.26 16.01
N CYS A 17 -49.19 3.19 16.87
CA CYS A 17 -48.07 2.26 16.69
C CYS A 17 -48.39 0.93 17.39
N VAL A 18 -49.25 0.11 16.78
CA VAL A 18 -49.12 -1.33 16.95
C VAL A 18 -47.82 -1.69 16.24
N PHE A 19 -46.76 -1.81 17.03
CA PHE A 19 -45.51 -2.41 16.58
C PHE A 19 -45.85 -3.83 16.11
N ALA A 20 -45.84 -4.04 14.80
CA ALA A 20 -45.36 -5.31 14.27
C ALA A 20 -43.90 -5.37 14.71
N ALA A 21 -43.66 -5.96 15.89
CA ALA A 21 -42.33 -6.38 16.25
C ALA A 21 -41.82 -7.23 15.09
N PRO A 22 -40.67 -6.94 14.47
CA PRO A 22 -39.99 -7.98 13.73
C PRO A 22 -39.79 -9.08 14.77
N THR A 23 -40.42 -10.22 14.55
CA THR A 23 -39.99 -11.45 15.19
C THR A 23 -38.50 -11.54 14.88
N LEU A 24 -37.68 -11.19 15.86
CA LEU A 24 -36.31 -11.69 15.97
C LEU A 24 -36.49 -13.20 15.92
N ALA A 25 -36.40 -13.76 14.72
CA ALA A 25 -36.11 -15.15 14.56
C ALA A 25 -34.79 -15.31 15.29
N PHE A 26 -34.85 -15.90 16.48
CA PHE A 26 -33.68 -16.48 17.11
C PHE A 26 -32.97 -17.26 16.02
N ALA A 27 -31.70 -16.93 15.75
CA ALA A 27 -30.84 -17.74 14.91
C ALA A 27 -31.07 -19.20 15.34
N THR A 28 -31.59 -20.01 14.43
CA THR A 28 -31.65 -21.45 14.60
C THR A 28 -30.26 -21.89 15.04
N GLU A 29 -30.14 -22.63 16.15
CA GLU A 29 -28.86 -23.22 16.57
C GLU A 29 -28.21 -23.84 15.33
N SER A 30 -27.05 -23.31 14.94
CA SER A 30 -26.37 -23.80 13.75
C SER A 30 -26.06 -25.27 13.96
N ASN A 31 -26.28 -26.10 12.94
CA ASN A 31 -25.96 -27.52 13.01
C ASN A 31 -24.44 -27.67 12.93
N VAL A 32 -23.79 -28.04 14.04
CA VAL A 32 -22.33 -28.10 14.14
C VAL A 32 -21.81 -29.52 13.95
N TYR A 33 -20.86 -29.67 13.02
CA TYR A 33 -20.04 -30.87 12.84
C TYR A 33 -18.62 -30.58 13.33
N GLU A 34 -18.15 -31.31 14.33
CA GLU A 34 -16.73 -31.33 14.69
C GLU A 34 -16.06 -32.48 13.94
N VAL A 35 -15.01 -32.19 13.17
CA VAL A 35 -14.35 -33.16 12.29
C VAL A 35 -12.86 -33.22 12.58
N GLY A 36 -12.36 -34.41 12.90
CA GLY A 36 -10.96 -34.66 13.25
C GLY A 36 -10.16 -35.39 12.18
N ASN A 37 -10.76 -35.71 11.02
CA ASN A 37 -10.09 -36.37 9.90
C ASN A 37 -10.84 -36.20 8.57
N SER A 38 -10.17 -36.55 7.47
CA SER A 38 -10.68 -36.45 6.10
C SER A 38 -12.00 -37.19 5.87
N LYS A 39 -12.23 -38.33 6.51
CA LYS A 39 -13.45 -39.11 6.33
C LYS A 39 -14.64 -38.40 6.97
N GLU A 40 -14.46 -37.88 8.19
CA GLU A 40 -15.47 -37.10 8.90
C GLU A 40 -15.82 -35.82 8.14
N PHE A 41 -14.81 -35.09 7.63
CA PHE A 41 -15.04 -33.91 6.79
C PHE A 41 -15.86 -34.24 5.55
N LYS A 42 -15.47 -35.28 4.78
CA LYS A 42 -16.19 -35.72 3.58
C LYS A 42 -17.63 -36.12 3.88
N ASN A 43 -17.86 -36.84 4.99
CA ASN A 43 -19.19 -37.25 5.41
C ASN A 43 -20.06 -36.06 5.84
N ALA A 44 -19.50 -35.09 6.55
CA ALA A 44 -20.22 -33.88 6.95
C ALA A 44 -20.67 -33.08 5.73
N VAL A 45 -19.75 -32.82 4.77
CA VAL A 45 -20.08 -32.12 3.52
C VAL A 45 -21.15 -32.88 2.72
N ALA A 46 -21.03 -34.21 2.59
CA ALA A 46 -22.02 -35.02 1.88
C ALA A 46 -23.41 -34.95 2.54
N ASP A 47 -23.49 -35.06 3.87
CA ASP A 47 -24.74 -34.97 4.61
C ASP A 47 -25.39 -33.58 4.48
N ILE A 48 -24.59 -32.51 4.55
CA ILE A 48 -25.06 -31.12 4.38
C ILE A 48 -25.58 -30.89 2.96
N ASN A 49 -24.91 -31.42 1.94
CA ASN A 49 -25.33 -31.26 0.54
C ASN A 49 -26.70 -31.89 0.24
N GLU A 50 -27.15 -32.87 1.04
CA GLU A 50 -28.49 -33.48 0.94
C GLU A 50 -29.59 -32.69 1.67
N LYS A 51 -29.24 -31.65 2.44
CA LYS A 51 -30.21 -30.85 3.21
C LYS A 51 -30.88 -29.81 2.33
N ALA A 52 -32.17 -29.59 2.61
CA ALA A 52 -33.00 -28.60 1.90
C ALA A 52 -32.95 -27.21 2.56
N ASP A 53 -32.73 -27.15 3.88
CA ASP A 53 -32.67 -25.94 4.68
C ASP A 53 -31.73 -26.08 5.89
N GLY A 54 -31.47 -24.95 6.54
CA GLY A 54 -30.64 -24.82 7.75
C GLY A 54 -29.27 -24.19 7.49
N ASP A 55 -28.66 -23.71 8.57
CA ASP A 55 -27.30 -23.19 8.58
C ASP A 55 -26.37 -24.21 9.24
N TYR A 56 -25.26 -24.51 8.57
CA TYR A 56 -24.35 -25.58 8.97
C TYR A 56 -22.94 -25.05 9.23
N VAL A 57 -22.30 -25.56 10.28
CA VAL A 57 -20.95 -25.20 10.68
C VAL A 57 -20.09 -26.45 10.74
N ILE A 58 -18.95 -26.45 10.06
CA ILE A 58 -17.93 -27.48 10.15
C ILE A 58 -16.74 -26.90 10.92
N LYS A 59 -16.44 -27.46 12.09
CA LYS A 59 -15.27 -27.11 12.91
C LYS A 59 -14.18 -28.15 12.72
N LEU A 60 -13.01 -27.71 12.29
CA LEU A 60 -11.85 -28.59 12.25
C LEU A 60 -11.33 -28.83 13.68
N ALA A 61 -11.05 -30.08 14.02
CA ALA A 61 -10.43 -30.50 15.28
C ALA A 61 -9.01 -31.08 15.08
N ALA A 62 -8.54 -31.12 13.84
CA ALA A 62 -7.22 -31.53 13.41
C ALA A 62 -6.92 -30.93 12.03
N ASP A 63 -5.67 -31.01 11.58
CA ASP A 63 -5.35 -30.76 10.18
C ASP A 63 -5.94 -31.89 9.30
N ILE A 64 -6.55 -31.51 8.19
CA ILE A 64 -7.32 -32.42 7.33
C ILE A 64 -6.86 -32.27 5.89
N GLU A 65 -6.77 -33.39 5.17
CA GLU A 65 -6.63 -33.39 3.71
C GLU A 65 -7.98 -33.74 3.06
N SER A 66 -8.55 -32.84 2.29
CA SER A 66 -9.85 -33.07 1.64
C SER A 66 -10.11 -32.07 0.51
N GLU A 67 -10.86 -32.51 -0.49
CA GLU A 67 -11.32 -31.72 -1.64
C GLU A 67 -12.85 -31.80 -1.80
N ALA A 68 -13.57 -32.03 -0.70
CA ALA A 68 -15.02 -32.18 -0.75
C ALA A 68 -15.71 -30.86 -1.11
N SER A 69 -16.57 -30.90 -2.14
CA SER A 69 -17.26 -29.73 -2.68
C SER A 69 -18.57 -29.42 -1.96
N VAL A 70 -18.84 -28.13 -1.76
CA VAL A 70 -20.14 -27.62 -1.31
C VAL A 70 -21.03 -27.42 -2.52
N SER A 71 -22.12 -28.18 -2.60
CA SER A 71 -23.04 -28.20 -3.74
C SER A 71 -24.53 -28.13 -3.37
N GLY A 72 -24.85 -28.23 -2.07
CA GLY A 72 -26.21 -28.06 -1.56
C GLY A 72 -26.66 -26.59 -1.51
N PRO A 73 -27.97 -26.34 -1.31
CA PRO A 73 -28.54 -25.00 -1.21
C PRO A 73 -28.32 -24.34 0.16
N CYS A 74 -27.90 -25.11 1.17
CA CYS A 74 -27.75 -24.63 2.54
C CYS A 74 -26.43 -23.86 2.72
N PRO A 75 -26.42 -22.74 3.45
CA PRO A 75 -25.20 -22.05 3.84
C PRO A 75 -24.30 -22.94 4.71
N VAL A 76 -23.01 -22.95 4.41
CA VAL A 76 -22.00 -23.71 5.15
C VAL A 76 -20.90 -22.77 5.64
N THR A 77 -20.55 -22.82 6.92
CA THR A 77 -19.36 -22.15 7.47
C THR A 77 -18.30 -23.18 7.83
N ILE A 78 -17.08 -23.01 7.33
CA ILE A 78 -15.92 -23.79 7.76
C ILE A 78 -15.10 -22.94 8.74
N LEU A 79 -14.97 -23.42 9.97
CA LEU A 79 -14.12 -22.84 11.00
C LEU A 79 -12.87 -23.68 11.17
N GLY A 80 -11.71 -23.06 10.97
CA GLY A 80 -10.42 -23.73 11.05
C GLY A 80 -10.02 -24.08 12.48
N CYS A 81 -10.44 -23.31 13.48
CA CYS A 81 -10.06 -23.48 14.88
C CYS A 81 -8.52 -23.61 15.09
N GLY A 82 -7.73 -22.97 14.23
CA GLY A 82 -6.27 -23.05 14.21
C GLY A 82 -5.69 -24.16 13.31
N HIS A 83 -6.52 -24.92 12.61
CA HIS A 83 -6.11 -26.04 11.77
C HIS A 83 -6.04 -25.71 10.28
N THR A 84 -5.38 -26.62 9.55
CA THR A 84 -5.17 -26.54 8.10
C THR A 84 -6.08 -27.53 7.37
N LEU A 85 -6.73 -27.05 6.30
CA LEU A 85 -7.36 -27.87 5.27
C LEU A 85 -6.43 -27.94 4.04
N THR A 86 -5.78 -29.07 3.85
CA THR A 86 -4.91 -29.32 2.70
C THR A 86 -5.74 -29.83 1.53
N ILE A 87 -5.59 -29.19 0.37
CA ILE A 87 -6.16 -29.60 -0.91
C ILE A 87 -5.06 -30.31 -1.70
N GLY A 88 -5.35 -31.52 -2.19
CA GLY A 88 -4.41 -32.29 -3.00
C GLY A 88 -4.08 -31.61 -4.34
N THR A 89 -3.01 -32.08 -5.01
CA THR A 89 -2.52 -31.56 -6.30
C THR A 89 -3.62 -31.46 -7.36
N TYR A 90 -4.57 -32.40 -7.37
CA TYR A 90 -5.66 -32.46 -8.35
C TYR A 90 -7.01 -32.00 -7.81
N GLY A 91 -7.04 -31.46 -6.59
CA GLY A 91 -8.24 -31.02 -5.91
C GLY A 91 -8.47 -29.52 -6.00
N SER A 92 -9.73 -29.13 -5.79
CA SER A 92 -10.16 -27.78 -5.45
C SER A 92 -11.32 -27.85 -4.47
N LEU A 93 -11.43 -26.89 -3.56
CA LEU A 93 -12.63 -26.68 -2.76
C LEU A 93 -13.65 -25.96 -3.63
N GLN A 94 -14.70 -26.66 -4.06
CA GLN A 94 -15.67 -26.09 -4.99
C GLN A 94 -16.92 -25.60 -4.27
N VAL A 95 -17.39 -24.43 -4.68
CA VAL A 95 -18.66 -23.83 -4.27
C VAL A 95 -19.53 -23.79 -5.51
N MET A 96 -20.39 -24.78 -5.66
CA MET A 96 -21.19 -24.94 -6.87
C MET A 96 -22.27 -23.86 -6.98
N LYS A 97 -22.80 -23.68 -8.19
CA LYS A 97 -23.87 -22.72 -8.46
C LYS A 97 -25.07 -22.92 -7.52
N GLY A 98 -25.47 -21.85 -6.85
CA GLY A 98 -26.59 -21.84 -5.90
C GLY A 98 -26.20 -22.20 -4.46
N SER A 99 -24.95 -22.57 -4.20
CA SER A 99 -24.41 -22.82 -2.86
C SER A 99 -23.77 -21.59 -2.25
N HIS A 100 -23.65 -21.58 -0.91
CA HIS A 100 -23.02 -20.50 -0.16
C HIS A 100 -22.03 -21.08 0.87
N LEU A 101 -20.77 -20.68 0.77
CA LEU A 101 -19.70 -21.08 1.68
C LEU A 101 -19.06 -19.87 2.37
N SER A 102 -19.04 -19.86 3.69
CA SER A 102 -18.25 -18.94 4.50
C SER A 102 -16.98 -19.63 5.02
N LEU A 103 -15.83 -18.99 4.85
CA LEU A 103 -14.54 -19.44 5.35
C LEU A 103 -14.13 -18.54 6.51
N GLY A 104 -13.88 -19.15 7.68
CA GLY A 104 -13.53 -18.45 8.90
C GLY A 104 -14.74 -17.81 9.62
N ALA A 105 -14.49 -17.30 10.82
CA ALA A 105 -15.51 -16.58 11.59
C ALA A 105 -15.61 -15.12 11.15
N ALA A 106 -16.83 -14.62 11.01
CA ALA A 106 -17.11 -13.26 10.55
C ALA A 106 -16.55 -12.16 11.47
N ASP A 107 -16.33 -12.46 12.75
CA ASP A 107 -15.71 -11.55 13.73
C ASP A 107 -14.18 -11.58 13.70
N GLY A 108 -13.57 -12.40 12.83
CA GLY A 108 -12.13 -12.56 12.70
C GLY A 108 -11.46 -13.33 13.84
N SER A 109 -12.24 -14.01 14.70
CA SER A 109 -11.71 -14.79 15.82
C SER A 109 -11.13 -16.15 15.43
N ASP A 110 -11.41 -16.60 14.21
CA ASP A 110 -10.96 -17.90 13.72
C ASP A 110 -9.60 -17.83 13.02
N THR A 111 -8.93 -18.97 12.93
CA THR A 111 -7.74 -19.13 12.09
C THR A 111 -7.90 -20.39 11.26
N LEU A 112 -7.92 -20.22 9.94
CA LEU A 112 -8.06 -21.31 8.98
C LEU A 112 -6.99 -21.15 7.90
N THR A 113 -6.20 -22.19 7.69
CA THR A 113 -5.31 -22.25 6.53
C THR A 113 -5.88 -23.24 5.52
N ILE A 114 -6.05 -22.82 4.27
CA ILE A 114 -6.32 -23.73 3.15
C ILE A 114 -5.08 -23.74 2.28
N LYS A 115 -4.44 -24.90 2.16
CA LYS A 115 -3.14 -25.03 1.52
C LYS A 115 -3.19 -25.97 0.32
N GLY A 116 -2.52 -25.60 -0.76
CA GLY A 116 -2.25 -26.48 -1.90
C GLY A 116 -0.96 -27.29 -1.79
N SER A 117 -0.62 -27.93 -2.90
CA SER A 117 0.71 -28.46 -3.18
C SER A 117 1.50 -27.52 -4.10
N ASP A 118 2.82 -27.63 -4.00
CA ASP A 118 3.77 -26.93 -4.87
C ASP A 118 4.03 -27.72 -6.19
N GLU A 119 3.24 -28.76 -6.44
CA GLU A 119 3.38 -29.60 -7.63
C GLU A 119 2.63 -28.97 -8.81
N GLN A 120 3.34 -28.72 -9.91
CA GLN A 120 2.73 -28.20 -11.14
C GLN A 120 1.61 -29.12 -11.64
N ASN A 121 0.44 -28.53 -11.85
CA ASN A 121 -0.70 -29.19 -12.47
C ASN A 121 -1.37 -28.28 -13.51
N ASN A 122 -1.82 -28.84 -14.63
CA ASN A 122 -2.28 -28.06 -15.79
C ASN A 122 -3.78 -28.15 -16.07
N ASP A 123 -4.59 -28.85 -15.25
CA ASP A 123 -5.99 -29.17 -15.61
C ASP A 123 -7.02 -29.00 -14.47
N VAL A 124 -6.76 -28.20 -13.45
CA VAL A 124 -7.66 -28.05 -12.29
C VAL A 124 -7.79 -26.59 -11.88
N PRO A 125 -8.95 -26.09 -11.43
CA PRO A 125 -9.06 -24.72 -10.92
C PRO A 125 -8.12 -24.42 -9.72
N GLY A 126 -8.12 -23.16 -9.29
CA GLY A 126 -7.42 -22.74 -8.07
C GLY A 126 -7.90 -23.49 -6.82
N LEU A 127 -7.25 -23.25 -5.67
CA LEU A 127 -7.61 -23.88 -4.40
C LEU A 127 -9.08 -23.75 -4.07
N LEU A 128 -9.67 -22.60 -4.39
CA LEU A 128 -11.08 -22.31 -4.25
C LEU A 128 -11.68 -22.06 -5.63
N TYR A 129 -12.71 -22.82 -6.01
CA TYR A 129 -13.46 -22.66 -7.25
C TYR A 129 -14.89 -22.21 -6.94
N VAL A 130 -15.29 -21.04 -7.43
CA VAL A 130 -16.52 -20.36 -7.03
C VAL A 130 -17.47 -20.16 -8.21
N GLU A 131 -18.54 -20.95 -8.25
CA GLU A 131 -19.70 -20.77 -9.13
C GLU A 131 -20.95 -20.32 -8.33
N GLY A 132 -20.95 -20.55 -7.01
CA GLY A 132 -21.93 -20.04 -6.05
C GLY A 132 -21.48 -18.74 -5.40
N THR A 133 -21.71 -18.59 -4.10
CA THR A 133 -21.23 -17.46 -3.30
C THR A 133 -20.23 -17.93 -2.26
N CYS A 134 -19.08 -17.27 -2.16
CA CYS A 134 -18.11 -17.53 -1.10
C CYS A 134 -17.72 -16.25 -0.36
N ASP A 135 -17.82 -16.26 0.97
CA ASP A 135 -17.29 -15.20 1.83
C ASP A 135 -16.04 -15.69 2.55
N MET A 136 -14.95 -14.93 2.45
CA MET A 136 -13.69 -15.19 3.15
C MET A 136 -13.44 -14.08 4.16
N TYR A 137 -13.33 -14.47 5.43
CA TYR A 137 -13.15 -13.54 6.56
C TYR A 137 -11.69 -13.42 7.01
N ALA A 138 -11.45 -12.45 7.90
CA ALA A 138 -10.15 -12.28 8.55
C ALA A 138 -9.73 -13.56 9.30
N GLY A 139 -8.42 -13.84 9.31
CA GLY A 139 -7.85 -15.06 9.89
C GLY A 139 -7.80 -16.27 8.94
N VAL A 140 -8.43 -16.18 7.75
CA VAL A 140 -8.28 -17.19 6.70
C VAL A 140 -7.04 -16.92 5.86
N THR A 141 -6.27 -17.96 5.56
CA THR A 141 -5.15 -17.93 4.61
C THR A 141 -5.37 -18.96 3.50
N LEU A 142 -5.35 -18.54 2.23
CA LEU A 142 -5.20 -19.42 1.07
C LEU A 142 -3.76 -19.36 0.58
N ALA A 143 -3.05 -20.48 0.50
CA ALA A 143 -1.63 -20.45 0.13
C ALA A 143 -1.06 -21.70 -0.55
N GLY A 144 0.03 -21.51 -1.30
CA GLY A 144 0.92 -22.59 -1.74
C GLY A 144 0.31 -23.47 -2.82
N ARG A 145 -0.19 -22.86 -3.90
CA ARG A 145 -0.62 -23.57 -5.12
C ARG A 145 0.27 -23.11 -6.27
N GLU A 146 1.08 -24.02 -6.78
CA GLU A 146 1.93 -23.77 -7.94
C GLU A 146 1.43 -24.57 -9.16
N GLY A 147 1.17 -23.89 -10.28
CA GLY A 147 0.77 -24.52 -11.54
C GLY A 147 -0.73 -24.72 -11.68
N ASN A 148 -1.30 -24.00 -12.67
CA ASN A 148 -2.67 -24.13 -13.14
C ASN A 148 -2.88 -23.37 -14.47
N ASN A 149 -3.32 -24.02 -15.57
CA ASN A 149 -3.67 -23.31 -16.82
C ASN A 149 -5.05 -22.60 -16.78
N TYR A 150 -5.75 -22.69 -15.66
CA TYR A 150 -7.05 -22.08 -15.42
C TYR A 150 -6.89 -20.70 -14.75
N TYR A 151 -7.96 -19.90 -14.78
CA TYR A 151 -7.97 -18.59 -14.14
C TYR A 151 -7.76 -18.70 -12.64
N GLY A 152 -6.79 -17.99 -12.07
CA GLY A 152 -6.59 -17.92 -10.61
C GLY A 152 -5.86 -19.14 -10.04
N GLY A 153 -4.61 -18.98 -9.62
CA GLY A 153 -3.88 -20.01 -8.86
C GLY A 153 -4.47 -20.25 -7.47
N GLY A 154 -4.85 -19.20 -6.76
CA GLY A 154 -5.47 -19.29 -5.43
C GLY A 154 -6.98 -19.46 -5.50
N VAL A 155 -7.66 -18.52 -6.16
CA VAL A 155 -9.13 -18.49 -6.28
C VAL A 155 -9.53 -18.32 -7.73
N THR A 156 -10.40 -19.20 -8.19
CA THR A 156 -11.09 -19.09 -9.48
C THR A 156 -12.54 -18.71 -9.23
N VAL A 157 -12.97 -17.55 -9.72
CA VAL A 157 -14.37 -17.10 -9.68
C VAL A 157 -14.96 -17.25 -11.08
N TYR A 158 -15.83 -18.25 -11.24
CA TYR A 158 -16.38 -18.66 -12.54
C TYR A 158 -17.90 -18.45 -12.56
N GLY A 159 -18.34 -17.24 -12.92
CA GLY A 159 -19.76 -16.86 -12.89
C GLY A 159 -20.39 -16.75 -11.48
N GLY A 160 -19.65 -17.10 -10.43
CA GLY A 160 -20.05 -16.96 -9.02
C GLY A 160 -19.69 -15.60 -8.42
N THR A 161 -19.84 -15.48 -7.11
CA THR A 161 -19.48 -14.29 -6.33
C THR A 161 -18.51 -14.65 -5.21
N PHE A 162 -17.38 -13.98 -5.17
CA PHE A 162 -16.40 -14.10 -4.10
C PHE A 162 -16.31 -12.76 -3.35
N HIS A 163 -16.53 -12.79 -2.04
CA HIS A 163 -16.30 -11.67 -1.15
C HIS A 163 -15.09 -11.96 -0.27
N MET A 164 -14.07 -11.11 -0.37
CA MET A 164 -12.93 -11.11 0.53
C MET A 164 -13.11 -9.95 1.51
N HIS A 165 -13.70 -10.24 2.67
CA HIS A 165 -13.85 -9.26 3.75
C HIS A 165 -12.52 -9.06 4.50
N GLY A 166 -11.64 -10.06 4.45
CA GLY A 166 -10.32 -10.04 5.05
C GLY A 166 -9.50 -11.27 4.65
N GLY A 167 -8.48 -11.59 5.46
CA GLY A 167 -7.64 -12.77 5.25
C GLY A 167 -6.52 -12.52 4.24
N THR A 168 -5.83 -13.60 3.86
CA THR A 168 -4.64 -13.53 3.01
C THR A 168 -4.70 -14.57 1.90
N ILE A 169 -4.46 -14.15 0.66
CA ILE A 169 -4.19 -15.04 -0.48
C ILE A 169 -2.72 -14.83 -0.84
N ARG A 170 -1.90 -15.87 -0.74
CA ARG A 170 -0.45 -15.70 -0.95
C ARG A 170 0.25 -16.88 -1.57
N HIS A 171 1.36 -16.60 -2.26
CA HIS A 171 2.20 -17.65 -2.85
C HIS A 171 1.37 -18.62 -3.70
N CYS A 172 0.39 -18.07 -4.42
CA CYS A 172 -0.43 -18.79 -5.38
C CYS A 172 0.00 -18.33 -6.75
N GLY A 173 0.23 -19.27 -7.66
CA GLY A 173 0.65 -18.85 -8.98
C GLY A 173 0.63 -19.92 -10.04
N ILE A 174 0.75 -19.43 -11.26
CA ILE A 174 0.75 -20.21 -12.48
C ILE A 174 2.16 -20.16 -13.05
N ASN A 175 2.77 -21.33 -13.26
CA ASN A 175 4.07 -21.48 -13.87
C ASN A 175 4.02 -22.64 -14.87
N GLY A 176 4.24 -22.38 -16.16
CA GLY A 176 4.39 -23.44 -17.18
C GLY A 176 3.31 -23.53 -18.27
N GLY A 177 2.29 -22.66 -18.26
CA GLY A 177 1.25 -22.63 -19.30
C GLY A 177 1.62 -21.86 -20.56
N SER A 178 0.91 -22.11 -21.68
CA SER A 178 1.06 -21.29 -22.91
C SER A 178 0.57 -19.85 -22.70
N VAL A 179 -0.46 -19.66 -21.84
CA VAL A 179 -0.91 -18.36 -21.34
C VAL A 179 -1.37 -18.54 -19.89
N CYS A 180 -1.02 -17.61 -19.01
CA CYS A 180 -1.34 -17.64 -17.58
C CYS A 180 -2.27 -16.47 -17.20
N TYR A 181 -3.36 -16.74 -16.48
CA TYR A 181 -4.37 -15.74 -16.12
C TYR A 181 -4.65 -15.74 -14.62
N GLY A 182 -4.23 -14.72 -13.88
CA GLY A 182 -4.54 -14.60 -12.45
C GLY A 182 -3.66 -15.50 -11.58
N GLY A 183 -2.60 -14.99 -10.97
CA GLY A 183 -1.81 -15.77 -10.01
C GLY A 183 -2.57 -16.01 -8.70
N GLY A 184 -3.09 -14.94 -8.11
CA GLY A 184 -3.88 -14.99 -6.88
C GLY A 184 -5.35 -15.32 -7.15
N VAL A 185 -6.06 -14.40 -7.80
CA VAL A 185 -7.50 -14.49 -8.09
C VAL A 185 -7.76 -14.31 -9.58
N GLY A 186 -8.50 -15.23 -10.18
CA GLY A 186 -8.98 -15.12 -11.56
C GLY A 186 -10.50 -15.03 -11.60
N VAL A 187 -11.05 -13.99 -12.24
CA VAL A 187 -12.49 -13.71 -12.31
C VAL A 187 -12.95 -13.75 -13.77
N ALA A 188 -13.82 -14.69 -14.11
CA ALA A 188 -14.21 -14.96 -15.48
C ALA A 188 -15.71 -15.31 -15.61
N TYR A 189 -16.21 -15.18 -16.85
CA TYR A 189 -17.55 -15.59 -17.30
C TYR A 189 -18.70 -15.03 -16.46
N GLY A 190 -18.68 -13.71 -16.23
CA GLY A 190 -19.68 -13.01 -15.42
C GLY A 190 -19.48 -13.16 -13.91
N GLY A 191 -18.30 -13.62 -13.48
CA GLY A 191 -17.95 -13.70 -12.07
C GLY A 191 -17.84 -12.32 -11.42
N THR A 192 -18.05 -12.27 -10.10
CA THR A 192 -17.92 -11.05 -9.31
C THR A 192 -16.94 -11.27 -8.16
N PHE A 193 -15.93 -10.41 -8.07
CA PHE A 193 -15.03 -10.36 -6.93
C PHE A 193 -15.16 -9.02 -6.21
N VAL A 194 -15.45 -9.06 -4.92
CA VAL A 194 -15.47 -7.89 -4.04
C VAL A 194 -14.41 -8.06 -2.95
N MET A 195 -13.49 -7.11 -2.86
CA MET A 195 -12.45 -7.07 -1.84
C MET A 195 -12.69 -5.87 -0.91
N ASP A 196 -13.17 -6.13 0.30
CA ASP A 196 -13.37 -5.08 1.32
C ASP A 196 -12.12 -4.90 2.19
N GLY A 197 -11.30 -5.94 2.29
CA GLY A 197 -10.11 -5.98 3.13
C GLY A 197 -9.20 -7.15 2.80
N GLY A 198 -8.20 -7.37 3.66
CA GLY A 198 -7.24 -8.47 3.50
C GLY A 198 -6.10 -8.16 2.54
N GLU A 199 -5.34 -9.20 2.20
CA GLU A 199 -4.09 -9.10 1.44
C GLU A 199 -4.01 -10.16 0.32
N ILE A 200 -3.66 -9.73 -0.89
CA ILE A 200 -3.27 -10.61 -1.99
C ILE A 200 -1.79 -10.34 -2.27
N THR A 201 -0.92 -11.28 -1.91
CA THR A 201 0.52 -11.03 -1.93
C THR A 201 1.38 -12.17 -2.40
N ASP A 202 2.52 -11.86 -3.03
CA ASP A 202 3.47 -12.83 -3.54
C ASP A 202 2.82 -13.87 -4.48
N CYS A 203 1.72 -13.49 -5.14
CA CYS A 203 1.10 -14.31 -6.18
C CYS A 203 1.71 -14.00 -7.55
N TYR A 204 1.69 -14.99 -8.46
CA TYR A 204 2.39 -14.84 -9.72
C TYR A 204 1.72 -15.53 -10.90
N ALA A 205 1.84 -14.93 -12.08
CA ALA A 205 1.56 -15.54 -13.37
C ALA A 205 2.84 -15.47 -14.21
N ILE A 206 3.44 -16.62 -14.50
CA ILE A 206 4.72 -16.70 -15.22
C ILE A 206 4.64 -17.82 -16.25
N ALA A 207 4.54 -17.46 -17.52
CA ALA A 207 4.65 -18.40 -18.62
C ALA A 207 6.13 -18.51 -19.02
N PRO A 208 6.65 -19.72 -19.24
CA PRO A 208 7.93 -19.87 -19.90
C PRO A 208 7.80 -19.31 -21.32
N PRO A 209 8.82 -18.59 -21.84
CA PRO A 209 8.80 -18.10 -23.22
C PRO A 209 8.67 -19.29 -24.16
N SER A 210 7.46 -19.53 -24.67
CA SER A 210 7.15 -20.69 -25.50
C SER A 210 7.35 -20.42 -27.00
N ASP A 211 7.42 -19.14 -27.39
CA ASP A 211 7.62 -18.68 -28.75
C ASP A 211 8.36 -17.32 -28.73
N PRO A 212 9.52 -17.17 -29.41
CA PRO A 212 10.22 -15.89 -29.50
C PRO A 212 9.40 -14.77 -30.17
N ASP A 213 8.32 -15.10 -30.89
CA ASP A 213 7.44 -14.15 -31.56
C ASP A 213 6.17 -13.81 -30.74
N GLN A 214 5.91 -14.51 -29.62
CA GLN A 214 4.77 -14.21 -28.72
C GLN A 214 5.21 -13.28 -27.59
N THR A 215 4.63 -12.08 -27.54
CA THR A 215 5.05 -11.02 -26.60
C THR A 215 4.23 -10.96 -25.32
N PHE A 216 3.14 -11.72 -25.18
CA PHE A 216 2.28 -11.67 -23.98
C PHE A 216 1.83 -13.06 -23.56
N GLN A 217 2.30 -13.53 -22.39
CA GLN A 217 2.01 -14.89 -21.97
C GLN A 217 1.54 -14.99 -20.51
N SER A 218 1.52 -13.88 -19.75
CA SER A 218 1.05 -13.90 -18.35
C SER A 218 0.40 -12.60 -17.90
N PHE A 219 -0.81 -12.72 -17.34
CA PHE A 219 -1.70 -11.60 -17.03
C PHE A 219 -2.17 -11.65 -15.58
N GLY A 220 -2.09 -10.53 -14.86
CA GLY A 220 -2.71 -10.39 -13.55
C GLY A 220 -2.03 -11.24 -12.47
N GLY A 221 -0.86 -10.84 -11.98
CA GLY A 221 -0.13 -11.63 -10.98
C GLY A 221 -0.93 -11.79 -9.69
N GLY A 222 -1.54 -10.70 -9.22
CA GLY A 222 -2.48 -10.71 -8.10
C GLY A 222 -3.88 -11.09 -8.56
N VAL A 223 -4.49 -10.24 -9.39
CA VAL A 223 -5.87 -10.38 -9.85
C VAL A 223 -5.96 -10.28 -11.38
N PHE A 224 -6.72 -11.20 -11.99
CA PHE A 224 -7.09 -11.15 -13.40
C PHE A 224 -8.61 -11.13 -13.54
N VAL A 225 -9.13 -10.28 -14.43
CA VAL A 225 -10.57 -10.10 -14.65
C VAL A 225 -10.87 -10.04 -16.15
N ALA A 226 -11.80 -10.87 -16.62
CA ALA A 226 -12.19 -10.91 -18.04
C ALA A 226 -13.61 -11.44 -18.28
N TYR A 227 -14.05 -11.47 -19.54
CA TYR A 227 -15.29 -12.12 -20.00
C TYR A 227 -16.56 -11.64 -19.27
N GLY A 228 -16.77 -10.32 -19.24
CA GLY A 228 -17.97 -9.71 -18.63
C GLY A 228 -18.01 -9.80 -17.12
N SER A 229 -16.86 -9.97 -16.47
CA SER A 229 -16.74 -10.09 -15.02
C SER A 229 -16.51 -8.74 -14.33
N PHE A 230 -16.69 -8.74 -13.01
CA PHE A 230 -16.66 -7.54 -12.19
C PHE A 230 -15.64 -7.67 -11.07
N PHE A 231 -14.81 -6.64 -10.90
CA PHE A 231 -13.96 -6.51 -9.72
C PHE A 231 -14.22 -5.19 -9.02
N THR A 232 -14.54 -5.28 -7.73
CA THR A 232 -14.68 -4.12 -6.83
C THR A 232 -13.70 -4.23 -5.69
N MET A 233 -12.87 -3.21 -5.48
CA MET A 233 -11.95 -3.11 -4.34
C MET A 233 -12.33 -1.90 -3.49
N ASN A 234 -12.86 -2.14 -2.30
CA ASN A 234 -13.20 -1.10 -1.33
C ASN A 234 -12.07 -0.87 -0.32
N GLY A 235 -11.19 -1.86 -0.13
CA GLY A 235 -10.07 -1.82 0.79
C GLY A 235 -9.10 -2.98 0.59
N GLY A 236 -8.20 -3.19 1.55
CA GLY A 236 -7.18 -4.24 1.50
C GLY A 236 -5.92 -3.84 0.72
N THR A 237 -5.02 -4.82 0.52
CA THR A 237 -3.71 -4.63 -0.12
C THR A 237 -3.45 -5.69 -1.20
N ILE A 238 -2.94 -5.25 -2.34
CA ILE A 238 -2.42 -6.10 -3.43
C ILE A 238 -0.95 -5.72 -3.62
N SER A 239 -0.02 -6.60 -3.21
CA SER A 239 1.42 -6.27 -3.16
C SER A 239 2.33 -7.45 -3.44
N GLY A 240 3.52 -7.20 -3.99
CA GLY A 240 4.51 -8.25 -4.25
C GLY A 240 4.12 -9.23 -5.35
N ASN A 241 3.03 -8.96 -6.08
CA ASN A 241 2.55 -9.87 -7.11
C ASN A 241 3.28 -9.65 -8.45
N ARG A 242 3.38 -10.71 -9.27
CA ARG A 242 4.18 -10.68 -10.50
C ARG A 242 3.46 -11.25 -11.74
N ALA A 243 3.53 -10.53 -12.86
CA ALA A 243 3.09 -11.03 -14.17
C ALA A 243 3.93 -10.42 -15.31
N ASP A 244 3.59 -10.71 -16.57
CA ASP A 244 4.14 -9.94 -17.70
C ASP A 244 3.37 -8.63 -17.87
N VAL A 245 2.05 -8.69 -17.77
CA VAL A 245 1.17 -7.52 -17.85
C VAL A 245 0.22 -7.50 -16.65
N GLY A 246 0.13 -6.37 -15.95
CA GLY A 246 -0.72 -6.25 -14.76
C GLY A 246 -0.15 -7.06 -13.60
N GLY A 247 1.00 -6.66 -13.05
CA GLY A 247 1.64 -7.36 -11.94
C GLY A 247 0.69 -7.51 -10.75
N GLY A 248 0.05 -6.41 -10.35
CA GLY A 248 -1.02 -6.40 -9.36
C GLY A 248 -2.35 -6.87 -9.95
N VAL A 249 -2.89 -6.07 -10.88
CA VAL A 249 -4.23 -6.31 -11.47
C VAL A 249 -4.19 -6.20 -12.99
N MET A 250 -4.85 -7.12 -13.69
CA MET A 250 -5.09 -7.06 -15.12
C MET A 250 -6.58 -7.18 -15.45
N LEU A 251 -7.09 -6.25 -16.25
CA LEU A 251 -8.42 -6.27 -16.84
C LEU A 251 -8.31 -6.48 -18.36
N SER A 252 -9.06 -7.43 -18.90
CA SER A 252 -9.12 -7.66 -20.35
C SER A 252 -10.52 -8.02 -20.81
N ASP A 253 -10.73 -7.97 -22.12
CA ASP A 253 -12.00 -8.28 -22.80
C ASP A 253 -13.07 -7.18 -22.65
N ASN A 254 -13.79 -6.94 -23.74
CA ASN A 254 -14.60 -5.77 -24.06
C ASN A 254 -15.72 -5.44 -23.06
N SER A 255 -16.05 -6.31 -22.09
CA SER A 255 -17.21 -6.11 -21.21
C SER A 255 -16.92 -6.16 -19.71
N ALA A 256 -15.69 -6.43 -19.29
CA ALA A 256 -15.36 -6.50 -17.87
C ALA A 256 -15.34 -5.09 -17.23
N GLU A 257 -15.73 -4.97 -15.95
CA GLU A 257 -15.71 -3.69 -15.22
C GLU A 257 -14.81 -3.78 -13.99
N MET A 258 -14.11 -2.68 -13.69
CA MET A 258 -13.29 -2.57 -12.49
C MET A 258 -13.54 -1.25 -11.76
N LYS A 259 -13.86 -1.35 -10.47
CA LYS A 259 -14.13 -0.22 -9.58
C LYS A 259 -13.26 -0.34 -8.33
N ILE A 260 -12.24 0.51 -8.23
CA ILE A 260 -11.38 0.59 -7.07
C ILE A 260 -11.76 1.88 -6.33
N GLY A 261 -12.25 1.74 -5.11
CA GLY A 261 -12.71 2.85 -4.25
C GLY A 261 -11.84 3.08 -3.01
N GLY A 262 -10.84 2.24 -2.77
CA GLY A 262 -9.94 2.31 -1.61
C GLY A 262 -8.85 1.23 -1.66
N GLY A 263 -8.04 1.16 -0.60
CA GLY A 263 -6.97 0.18 -0.45
C GLY A 263 -5.64 0.56 -1.12
N SER A 264 -4.75 -0.43 -1.26
CA SER A 264 -3.38 -0.25 -1.76
C SER A 264 -3.01 -1.28 -2.82
N ILE A 265 -2.44 -0.83 -3.93
CA ILE A 265 -1.87 -1.64 -5.01
C ILE A 265 -0.44 -1.14 -5.23
N THR A 266 0.51 -1.76 -4.54
CA THR A 266 1.88 -1.24 -4.37
C THR A 266 2.91 -2.37 -4.37
N GLY A 267 4.12 -2.14 -4.89
CA GLY A 267 5.20 -3.13 -4.85
C GLY A 267 4.95 -4.35 -5.75
N ASN A 268 4.05 -4.25 -6.73
CA ASN A 268 3.84 -5.30 -7.72
C ASN A 268 4.78 -5.12 -8.92
N THR A 269 5.08 -6.21 -9.61
CA THR A 269 6.07 -6.24 -10.70
C THR A 269 5.48 -6.79 -12.00
N ALA A 270 5.68 -6.07 -13.10
CA ALA A 270 5.40 -6.53 -14.45
C ALA A 270 6.69 -6.70 -15.26
N THR A 271 6.81 -7.77 -16.03
CA THR A 271 7.92 -7.90 -17.00
C THR A 271 7.76 -6.90 -18.14
N ILE A 272 6.53 -6.57 -18.53
CA ILE A 272 6.24 -5.72 -19.69
C ILE A 272 5.59 -4.44 -19.21
N CYS A 273 4.31 -4.45 -18.82
CA CYS A 273 3.65 -3.20 -18.47
C CYS A 273 2.58 -3.33 -17.40
N GLY A 274 2.24 -2.21 -16.76
CA GLY A 274 1.24 -2.16 -15.70
C GLY A 274 1.70 -2.95 -14.48
N GLY A 275 2.80 -2.54 -13.86
CA GLY A 275 3.27 -3.19 -12.62
C GLY A 275 2.15 -3.25 -11.59
N GLY A 276 1.47 -2.12 -11.37
CA GLY A 276 0.29 -2.04 -10.50
C GLY A 276 -0.98 -2.55 -11.18
N LEU A 277 -1.39 -1.85 -12.25
CA LEU A 277 -2.65 -2.08 -12.95
C LEU A 277 -2.45 -2.03 -14.46
N ALA A 278 -3.05 -2.96 -15.17
CA ALA A 278 -3.18 -2.94 -16.62
C ALA A 278 -4.64 -3.15 -17.06
N ALA A 279 -5.08 -2.44 -18.09
CA ALA A 279 -6.33 -2.75 -18.78
C ALA A 279 -6.20 -2.58 -20.30
N VAL A 280 -6.63 -3.59 -21.06
CA VAL A 280 -6.44 -3.63 -22.52
C VAL A 280 -7.71 -4.08 -23.24
N GLY A 281 -8.10 -3.33 -24.28
CA GLY A 281 -9.21 -3.69 -25.18
C GLY A 281 -10.50 -3.96 -24.43
N ASN A 282 -10.91 -2.99 -23.61
CA ASN A 282 -12.05 -3.11 -22.72
C ASN A 282 -13.00 -1.93 -22.98
N ASP A 283 -14.25 -2.20 -23.37
CA ASP A 283 -15.28 -1.16 -23.55
C ASP A 283 -16.03 -0.85 -22.24
N GLY A 284 -15.78 -1.64 -21.19
CA GLY A 284 -16.25 -1.41 -19.83
C GLY A 284 -15.51 -0.25 -19.15
N ALA A 285 -16.00 0.13 -17.97
CA ALA A 285 -15.44 1.24 -17.23
C ALA A 285 -14.35 0.77 -16.26
N VAL A 286 -13.17 1.39 -16.34
CA VAL A 286 -12.15 1.36 -15.28
C VAL A 286 -12.24 2.63 -14.45
N VAL A 287 -12.56 2.50 -13.17
CA VAL A 287 -12.65 3.64 -12.24
C VAL A 287 -11.78 3.37 -11.03
N VAL A 288 -10.79 4.24 -10.82
CA VAL A 288 -9.88 4.17 -9.66
C VAL A 288 -9.97 5.46 -8.86
N ASN A 289 -10.54 5.35 -7.66
CA ASN A 289 -10.72 6.45 -6.73
C ASN A 289 -10.16 6.10 -5.36
N ASN A 290 -9.50 7.08 -4.72
CA ASN A 290 -9.05 6.99 -3.32
C ASN A 290 -8.20 5.76 -2.97
N ALA A 291 -7.51 5.17 -3.94
CA ALA A 291 -6.60 4.04 -3.73
C ALA A 291 -5.16 4.47 -3.91
N LYS A 292 -4.27 3.87 -3.12
CA LYS A 292 -2.83 4.02 -3.27
C LYS A 292 -2.39 3.12 -4.43
N LEU A 293 -2.11 3.70 -5.58
CA LEU A 293 -1.68 2.99 -6.79
C LEU A 293 -0.35 3.59 -7.24
N CYS A 294 0.72 3.15 -6.59
CA CYS A 294 2.05 3.71 -6.74
C CYS A 294 3.13 2.69 -6.36
N ASN A 295 4.40 3.00 -6.64
CA ASN A 295 5.54 2.19 -6.23
C ASN A 295 5.47 0.74 -6.74
N ASN A 296 4.86 0.55 -7.92
CA ASN A 296 4.95 -0.69 -8.66
C ASN A 296 6.07 -0.57 -9.69
N VAL A 297 6.48 -1.69 -10.29
CA VAL A 297 7.62 -1.75 -11.21
C VAL A 297 7.22 -2.46 -12.48
N ALA A 298 7.62 -1.92 -13.63
CA ALA A 298 7.50 -2.62 -14.91
C ALA A 298 8.80 -2.53 -15.72
N ASN A 299 9.26 -3.63 -16.31
CA ASN A 299 10.48 -3.60 -17.15
C ASN A 299 10.25 -3.09 -18.58
N GLY A 300 9.01 -2.96 -19.08
CA GLY A 300 8.64 -2.47 -20.42
C GLY A 300 7.91 -1.09 -20.50
N ALA A 301 6.92 -0.77 -19.67
CA ALA A 301 6.31 0.57 -19.59
C ALA A 301 5.37 0.61 -18.40
N ALA A 302 4.87 1.79 -18.03
CA ALA A 302 3.69 1.93 -17.19
C ALA A 302 3.84 1.19 -15.85
N SER A 303 4.79 1.62 -15.04
CA SER A 303 5.12 0.98 -13.77
C SER A 303 3.89 0.88 -12.87
N ASP A 304 3.05 1.92 -12.83
CA ASP A 304 1.81 1.91 -12.04
C ASP A 304 0.56 1.59 -12.86
N VAL A 305 0.34 2.27 -13.99
CA VAL A 305 -0.92 2.14 -14.75
C VAL A 305 -0.67 2.05 -16.25
N TYR A 306 -1.08 0.93 -16.84
CA TYR A 306 -1.16 0.74 -18.29
C TYR A 306 -2.61 0.67 -18.75
N LEU A 307 -2.99 1.48 -19.72
CA LEU A 307 -4.32 1.45 -20.34
C LEU A 307 -4.16 1.48 -21.85
N ALA A 308 -4.81 0.57 -22.56
CA ALA A 308 -4.82 0.57 -24.01
C ALA A 308 -6.22 0.26 -24.53
N ASN A 309 -6.76 1.15 -25.34
CA ASN A 309 -8.11 1.07 -25.88
C ASN A 309 -9.17 0.78 -24.78
N THR A 310 -9.05 1.47 -23.65
CA THR A 310 -9.88 1.23 -22.45
C THR A 310 -10.31 2.55 -21.83
N PRO A 311 -11.61 2.87 -21.78
CA PRO A 311 -12.11 4.03 -21.05
C PRO A 311 -11.78 3.94 -19.57
N ALA A 312 -11.15 5.00 -19.04
CA ALA A 312 -10.75 5.02 -17.64
C ALA A 312 -10.88 6.39 -16.99
N ARG A 313 -11.09 6.36 -15.67
CA ARG A 313 -11.09 7.55 -14.81
C ARG A 313 -10.27 7.27 -13.57
N LEU A 314 -9.20 8.03 -13.39
CA LEU A 314 -8.33 7.95 -12.21
C LEU A 314 -8.55 9.18 -11.33
N SER A 315 -8.39 9.01 -10.02
CA SER A 315 -8.22 10.14 -9.09
C SER A 315 -6.83 10.77 -9.25
N PRO A 316 -6.65 12.04 -8.83
CA PRO A 316 -5.34 12.69 -8.84
C PRO A 316 -4.32 11.87 -8.01
N ALA A 317 -3.12 11.64 -8.53
CA ALA A 317 -2.10 10.85 -7.82
C ALA A 317 -1.67 11.51 -6.51
N GLU A 318 -1.62 12.84 -6.47
CA GLU A 318 -1.34 13.65 -5.29
C GLU A 318 -2.29 13.37 -4.11
N SER A 319 -3.50 12.88 -4.39
CA SER A 319 -4.47 12.52 -3.35
C SER A 319 -4.10 11.27 -2.56
N MET A 320 -3.14 10.47 -3.05
CA MET A 320 -2.68 9.25 -2.37
C MET A 320 -1.93 9.56 -1.07
N GLY A 321 -1.31 10.73 -0.96
CA GLY A 321 -0.50 11.12 0.19
C GLY A 321 0.80 10.31 0.35
N GLU A 322 1.18 9.56 -0.68
CA GLU A 322 2.32 8.64 -0.67
C GLU A 322 3.61 9.28 -1.21
N ARG A 323 4.73 8.61 -0.93
CA ARG A 323 6.03 8.96 -1.49
C ARG A 323 6.42 7.98 -2.60
N TYR A 324 7.03 8.51 -3.65
CA TYR A 324 7.63 7.71 -4.71
C TYR A 324 8.91 7.09 -4.21
N LEU A 325 8.95 5.78 -4.09
CA LEU A 325 10.12 5.05 -3.59
C LEU A 325 11.15 4.78 -4.68
N GLY A 326 10.74 4.87 -5.96
CA GLY A 326 11.60 4.56 -7.10
C GLY A 326 12.00 3.10 -7.19
N SER A 327 12.55 2.73 -8.35
CA SER A 327 13.10 1.39 -8.59
C SER A 327 14.56 1.43 -9.04
N LYS A 328 15.07 2.61 -9.42
CA LYS A 328 16.45 2.80 -9.91
C LYS A 328 17.22 3.84 -9.09
N PRO A 329 18.57 3.78 -9.06
CA PRO A 329 19.40 4.72 -8.29
C PRO A 329 19.30 6.18 -8.74
N ASP A 330 18.87 6.43 -9.96
CA ASP A 330 18.65 7.75 -10.57
C ASP A 330 17.22 8.27 -10.42
N ASP A 331 16.31 7.45 -9.89
CA ASP A 331 15.03 7.93 -9.40
C ASP A 331 15.26 8.80 -8.17
N VAL A 332 14.56 9.94 -8.08
CA VAL A 332 14.55 10.71 -6.84
C VAL A 332 13.53 10.07 -5.91
N THR A 333 14.03 9.07 -5.20
CA THR A 333 13.30 8.28 -4.22
C THR A 333 12.89 9.16 -3.03
N ASN A 334 11.84 8.75 -2.34
CA ASN A 334 11.26 9.40 -1.18
C ASN A 334 10.60 10.78 -1.41
N GLU A 335 10.29 11.16 -2.65
CA GLU A 335 9.58 12.41 -2.95
C GLU A 335 8.08 12.26 -2.86
N ARG A 336 7.35 13.29 -2.41
CA ARG A 336 5.88 13.23 -2.39
C ARG A 336 5.35 13.10 -3.82
N ILE A 337 4.41 12.17 -4.01
CA ILE A 337 3.71 12.02 -5.28
C ILE A 337 2.83 13.25 -5.48
N ASP A 338 2.97 13.91 -6.62
CA ASP A 338 2.25 15.14 -6.96
C ASP A 338 1.50 15.05 -8.30
N GLY A 339 1.57 13.90 -8.97
CA GLY A 339 0.84 13.70 -10.22
C GLY A 339 1.08 12.36 -10.89
N TRP A 340 0.27 12.14 -11.93
CA TRP A 340 0.49 11.11 -12.92
C TRP A 340 1.44 11.63 -13.99
N TYR A 341 2.50 10.87 -14.27
CA TYR A 341 3.50 11.19 -15.28
C TYR A 341 3.53 10.11 -16.35
N VAL A 342 3.84 10.49 -17.58
CA VAL A 342 3.98 9.54 -18.69
C VAL A 342 5.18 8.62 -18.44
N ASP A 343 4.95 7.31 -18.60
CA ASP A 343 5.91 6.22 -18.38
C ASP A 343 5.94 5.22 -19.55
N ASP A 344 6.13 5.70 -20.78
CA ASP A 344 6.36 4.85 -21.97
C ASP A 344 7.81 4.32 -22.08
N GLU A 345 8.07 3.35 -22.97
CA GLU A 345 9.41 2.80 -23.23
C GLU A 345 10.49 3.85 -23.50
N THR A 346 10.13 4.96 -24.15
CA THR A 346 11.06 6.05 -24.49
C THR A 346 11.32 7.00 -23.31
N SER A 347 10.39 7.04 -22.35
CA SER A 347 10.48 7.80 -21.11
C SER A 347 11.22 7.04 -20.00
N ARG A 348 11.36 5.71 -20.12
CA ARG A 348 12.12 4.85 -19.18
C ARG A 348 13.63 4.85 -19.37
N TYR A 349 14.15 6.02 -19.75
CA TYR A 349 15.55 6.41 -19.77
C TYR A 349 16.35 5.98 -21.01
N PHE A 350 16.13 6.68 -22.13
CA PHE A 350 17.25 6.93 -23.04
C PHE A 350 17.85 8.35 -22.92
N ASP A 351 17.12 9.40 -22.48
CA ASP A 351 17.70 10.76 -22.34
C ASP A 351 16.93 11.79 -21.44
N GLN A 352 15.94 11.35 -20.63
CA GLN A 352 15.10 12.27 -19.84
C GLN A 352 15.44 12.26 -18.33
N SER A 353 15.95 13.38 -17.81
CA SER A 353 16.08 13.61 -16.36
C SER A 353 14.69 13.78 -15.71
N LYS A 354 14.59 13.55 -14.39
CA LYS A 354 13.32 13.70 -13.63
C LYS A 354 12.59 15.04 -13.88
N GLU A 355 13.34 16.11 -14.13
CA GLU A 355 12.84 17.45 -14.45
C GLU A 355 12.08 17.54 -15.79
N LYS A 356 12.28 16.55 -16.67
CA LYS A 356 11.65 16.47 -17.98
C LYS A 356 10.42 15.54 -18.00
N ARG A 357 10.08 14.88 -16.89
CA ARG A 357 8.89 14.00 -16.83
C ARG A 357 7.65 14.81 -17.21
N ARG A 358 6.95 14.35 -18.25
CA ARG A 358 5.73 15.00 -18.72
C ARG A 358 4.56 14.57 -17.84
N LYS A 359 4.01 15.51 -17.06
CA LYS A 359 2.76 15.29 -16.31
C LYS A 359 1.63 14.98 -17.31
N TYR A 360 0.80 13.98 -17.02
CA TYR A 360 -0.35 13.59 -17.82
C TYR A 360 -1.61 14.25 -17.25
N PRO A 361 -2.23 15.23 -17.93
CA PRO A 361 -3.34 16.01 -17.36
C PRO A 361 -4.70 15.32 -17.47
N ASP A 362 -4.89 14.42 -18.43
CA ASP A 362 -6.20 13.89 -18.81
C ASP A 362 -6.58 12.59 -18.07
N TYR A 363 -5.91 12.28 -16.96
CA TYR A 363 -6.12 11.05 -16.17
C TYR A 363 -7.57 10.85 -15.71
N ALA A 364 -8.35 11.93 -15.60
CA ALA A 364 -9.74 11.89 -15.15
C ALA A 364 -10.73 11.44 -16.26
N ASN A 365 -10.33 11.47 -17.53
CA ASN A 365 -11.17 11.11 -18.67
C ASN A 365 -10.32 10.53 -19.82
N ILE A 366 -9.90 9.28 -19.67
CA ILE A 366 -9.17 8.53 -20.70
C ILE A 366 -10.17 7.85 -21.63
N GLY A 367 -9.99 7.98 -22.95
CA GLY A 367 -10.89 7.45 -23.97
C GLY A 367 -10.56 6.03 -24.43
N SER A 368 -11.51 5.38 -25.10
CA SER A 368 -11.36 4.02 -25.65
C SER A 368 -10.40 3.91 -26.84
N GLY A 369 -9.85 5.02 -27.34
CA GLY A 369 -8.84 5.02 -28.42
C GLY A 369 -7.43 5.36 -27.95
N ASP A 370 -7.26 5.60 -26.65
CA ASP A 370 -5.99 6.06 -26.09
C ASP A 370 -5.14 4.87 -25.65
N GLU A 371 -3.82 5.04 -25.79
CA GLU A 371 -2.82 4.24 -25.09
C GLU A 371 -2.11 5.14 -24.09
N VAL A 372 -2.14 4.75 -22.83
CA VAL A 372 -1.74 5.58 -21.70
C VAL A 372 -0.87 4.75 -20.77
N CYS A 373 0.40 5.18 -20.65
CA CYS A 373 1.39 4.58 -19.76
C CYS A 373 1.71 5.58 -18.65
N LEU A 374 1.45 5.24 -17.39
CA LEU A 374 1.61 6.16 -16.27
C LEU A 374 2.45 5.61 -15.13
N ILE A 375 3.08 6.54 -14.44
CA ILE A 375 3.71 6.37 -13.13
C ILE A 375 3.20 7.46 -12.18
N ALA A 376 2.89 7.08 -10.94
CA ALA A 376 2.62 8.01 -9.85
C ALA A 376 3.97 8.47 -9.28
N ALA A 377 4.31 9.73 -9.50
CA ALA A 377 5.59 10.27 -9.09
C ALA A 377 5.46 11.71 -8.57
N GLY A 378 6.52 12.19 -7.95
CA GLY A 378 6.70 13.62 -7.67
C GLY A 378 7.45 14.32 -8.82
N SER A 379 7.09 15.55 -9.14
CA SER A 379 7.90 16.44 -9.96
C SER A 379 9.34 16.54 -9.43
N GLY A 380 10.30 16.78 -10.32
CA GLY A 380 11.70 17.00 -9.96
C GLY A 380 11.88 18.21 -9.05
N SER A 381 12.30 17.94 -7.81
CA SER A 381 12.74 18.83 -6.73
C SER A 381 11.90 20.06 -6.41
N LEU A 382 11.60 20.27 -5.13
CA LEU A 382 11.35 21.61 -4.59
C LEU A 382 12.32 22.61 -5.25
N SER A 383 11.79 23.44 -6.14
CA SER A 383 12.52 24.51 -6.80
C SER A 383 12.75 25.68 -5.85
N GLU A 384 12.09 25.64 -4.70
CA GLU A 384 12.09 26.66 -3.67
C GLU A 384 12.28 26.00 -2.30
N PHE A 385 13.31 26.43 -1.59
CA PHE A 385 13.61 26.11 -0.21
C PHE A 385 13.37 27.35 0.65
N HIS A 386 13.10 27.14 1.93
CA HIS A 386 12.90 28.21 2.90
C HIS A 386 13.83 28.05 4.10
N ALA A 387 14.24 29.15 4.71
CA ALA A 387 14.98 29.11 5.96
C ALA A 387 14.00 29.16 7.14
N LYS A 388 14.09 28.19 8.05
CA LYS A 388 13.38 28.21 9.34
C LYS A 388 14.36 28.32 10.49
N TYR A 389 13.90 28.99 11.54
CA TYR A 389 14.74 29.34 12.68
C TYR A 389 14.08 28.85 13.96
N GLU A 390 14.90 28.33 14.86
CA GLU A 390 14.50 27.96 16.21
C GLU A 390 15.53 28.48 17.21
N PHE A 391 15.09 28.84 18.42
CA PHE A 391 15.99 29.26 19.48
C PHE A 391 16.04 28.25 20.62
N GLN A 392 17.24 28.07 21.16
CA GLN A 392 17.52 27.21 22.29
C GLN A 392 18.37 27.91 23.35
N SER A 393 18.16 27.54 24.61
CA SER A 393 18.96 28.02 25.72
C SER A 393 20.30 27.28 25.80
N ALA A 394 21.39 28.03 25.77
CA ALA A 394 22.74 27.53 26.03
C ALA A 394 23.07 27.45 27.54
N THR A 395 22.14 27.86 28.41
CA THR A 395 22.33 27.86 29.87
C THR A 395 21.51 26.73 30.48
N PRO A 396 22.15 25.67 31.03
CA PRO A 396 21.43 24.52 31.58
C PRO A 396 20.38 24.91 32.61
N GLY A 397 19.17 24.37 32.45
CA GLY A 397 18.05 24.60 33.38
C GLY A 397 17.39 25.98 33.27
N GLN A 398 17.72 26.80 32.26
CA GLN A 398 17.03 28.06 31.98
C GLN A 398 16.20 27.94 30.69
N GLN A 399 14.92 28.29 30.77
CA GLN A 399 14.03 28.37 29.60
C GLN A 399 14.09 29.75 28.96
N LEU A 400 13.92 29.81 27.64
CA LEU A 400 13.89 31.08 26.92
C LEU A 400 12.59 31.82 27.23
N PRO A 401 12.65 33.12 27.56
CA PRO A 401 11.46 33.93 27.78
C PRO A 401 10.80 34.32 26.45
N ASP A 402 9.52 34.68 26.48
CA ASP A 402 8.73 35.02 25.29
C ASP A 402 9.35 36.20 24.51
N GLU A 403 9.98 37.16 25.20
CA GLU A 403 10.65 38.28 24.56
C GLU A 403 11.83 37.85 23.70
N VAL A 404 12.49 36.72 24.02
CA VAL A 404 13.58 36.16 23.20
C VAL A 404 13.00 35.35 22.03
N LEU A 405 11.93 34.57 22.26
CA LEU A 405 11.26 33.81 21.20
C LEU A 405 10.62 34.72 20.14
N ALA A 406 10.16 35.91 20.54
CA ALA A 406 9.63 36.93 19.63
C ALA A 406 10.69 37.53 18.66
N LEU A 407 11.98 37.24 18.86
CA LEU A 407 13.08 37.72 18.00
C LEU A 407 13.45 36.75 16.88
N LEU A 408 12.73 35.62 16.74
CA LEU A 408 12.95 34.66 15.67
C LEU A 408 12.87 35.35 14.30
N PRO A 409 13.90 35.23 13.45
CA PRO A 409 13.84 35.77 12.10
C PRO A 409 12.72 35.09 11.30
N ALA A 410 12.06 35.88 10.45
CA ALA A 410 11.17 35.38 9.43
C ALA A 410 11.82 35.65 8.06
N ASP A 411 12.24 34.59 7.38
CA ASP A 411 12.73 34.68 6.01
C ASP A 411 11.58 34.36 5.04
N SER A 412 11.10 35.39 4.33
CA SER A 412 10.07 35.23 3.30
C SER A 412 10.65 34.96 1.91
N LYS A 413 11.98 34.87 1.77
CA LYS A 413 12.64 34.65 0.49
C LYS A 413 12.63 33.15 0.15
N PRO A 414 12.15 32.76 -1.05
CA PRO A 414 12.38 31.43 -1.58
C PRO A 414 13.81 31.31 -2.13
N TYR A 415 14.45 30.16 -1.89
CA TYR A 415 15.80 29.85 -2.35
C TYR A 415 15.77 28.74 -3.41
N SER A 416 16.41 28.97 -4.55
CA SER A 416 16.55 27.92 -5.56
C SER A 416 17.53 26.84 -5.11
N ARG A 417 17.27 25.59 -5.51
CA ARG A 417 18.16 24.44 -5.23
C ARG A 417 19.63 24.76 -5.54
N GLY A 418 20.53 24.34 -4.65
CA GLY A 418 21.97 24.57 -4.76
C GLY A 418 22.42 25.99 -4.44
N SER A 419 21.48 26.92 -4.16
CA SER A 419 21.84 28.24 -3.67
C SER A 419 22.37 28.15 -2.24
N GLU A 420 23.35 28.97 -1.91
CA GLU A 420 23.75 29.15 -0.52
C GLU A 420 22.71 30.01 0.22
N ILE A 421 22.19 29.48 1.32
CA ILE A 421 21.31 30.15 2.27
C ILE A 421 22.18 30.67 3.41
N SER A 422 22.15 31.98 3.66
CA SER A 422 22.83 32.60 4.81
C SER A 422 21.84 32.84 5.95
N ALA A 423 22.21 32.44 7.16
CA ALA A 423 21.35 32.61 8.33
C ALA A 423 21.09 34.10 8.62
N LEU A 424 19.83 34.47 8.82
CA LEU A 424 19.44 35.83 9.22
C LEU A 424 19.68 36.02 10.72
N ALA A 425 20.31 37.14 11.09
CA ALA A 425 20.47 37.52 12.49
C ALA A 425 19.10 37.88 13.12
N PRO A 426 18.89 37.61 14.42
CA PRO A 426 17.71 38.11 15.13
C PRO A 426 17.67 39.64 15.14
N SER A 427 16.47 40.21 15.32
CA SER A 427 16.28 41.66 15.37
C SER A 427 16.99 42.33 16.54
N GLN A 428 17.30 41.57 17.59
CA GLN A 428 18.16 41.97 18.70
C GLN A 428 19.06 40.79 19.12
N THR A 429 20.26 41.08 19.61
CA THR A 429 21.20 40.07 20.11
C THR A 429 21.40 40.13 21.62
N SER A 430 20.69 41.04 22.31
CA SER A 430 20.68 41.12 23.76
C SER A 430 19.31 41.56 24.27
N VAL A 431 18.78 40.83 25.25
CA VAL A 431 17.51 41.12 25.91
C VAL A 431 17.76 41.17 27.42
N GLU A 432 17.43 42.29 28.05
CA GLU A 432 17.44 42.38 29.51
C GLU A 432 16.10 41.93 30.09
N THR A 433 16.15 41.07 31.10
CA THR A 433 15.01 40.68 31.92
C THR A 433 15.23 41.12 33.36
N ALA A 434 14.25 40.85 34.24
CA ALA A 434 14.35 41.16 35.66
C ALA A 434 15.54 40.45 36.33
N ASP A 435 15.79 39.19 35.95
CA ASP A 435 16.76 38.31 36.63
C ASP A 435 18.18 38.36 36.02
N GLY A 436 18.32 38.93 34.81
CA GLY A 436 19.60 38.96 34.12
C GLY A 436 19.48 39.39 32.66
N THR A 437 20.52 39.10 31.89
CA THR A 437 20.61 39.46 30.47
C THR A 437 20.78 38.19 29.64
N TRP A 438 19.93 38.03 28.64
CA TRP A 438 20.10 37.05 27.58
C TRP A 438 20.93 37.65 26.44
N THR A 439 21.91 36.90 25.96
CA THR A 439 22.79 37.29 24.86
C THR A 439 22.82 36.20 23.80
N PHE A 440 22.57 36.56 22.54
CA PHE A 440 22.65 35.65 21.41
C PHE A 440 24.10 35.27 21.15
N VAL A 441 24.37 33.97 21.09
CA VAL A 441 25.72 33.41 20.91
C VAL A 441 26.01 33.20 19.43
N GLY A 442 25.02 32.73 18.67
CA GLY A 442 25.15 32.38 17.25
C GLY A 442 24.24 31.20 16.87
N TYR A 443 24.23 30.87 15.58
CA TYR A 443 23.58 29.67 15.04
C TYR A 443 24.53 28.47 15.05
N ASP A 444 23.96 27.27 14.93
CA ASP A 444 24.68 26.00 14.70
C ASP A 444 25.55 26.03 13.44
N ARG A 445 25.07 26.74 12.41
CA ARG A 445 25.79 27.02 11.16
C ARG A 445 25.44 28.41 10.64
N THR A 446 26.36 29.05 9.91
CA THR A 446 26.13 30.39 9.35
C THR A 446 25.59 30.35 7.92
N THR A 447 25.86 29.27 7.20
CA THR A 447 25.33 29.02 5.85
C THR A 447 24.95 27.55 5.69
N ALA A 448 24.09 27.27 4.70
CA ALA A 448 23.75 25.93 4.25
C ALA A 448 23.39 25.96 2.77
N GLU A 449 23.65 24.87 2.06
CA GLU A 449 23.16 24.71 0.69
C GLU A 449 21.66 24.37 0.70
N ALA A 450 20.89 25.01 -0.17
CA ALA A 450 19.49 24.71 -0.43
C ALA A 450 19.35 23.31 -1.07
N SER A 451 19.33 22.28 -0.23
CA SER A 451 19.20 20.87 -0.61
C SER A 451 18.41 20.09 0.44
N MET A 452 17.88 18.94 0.05
CA MET A 452 17.15 18.05 0.98
C MET A 452 18.06 17.40 2.03
N ASP A 453 19.37 17.33 1.79
CA ASP A 453 20.33 16.86 2.80
C ASP A 453 20.37 17.80 4.02
N ASN A 454 19.94 19.06 3.83
CA ASN A 454 19.91 20.09 4.86
C ASN A 454 18.48 20.50 5.27
N ALA A 455 17.43 19.95 4.66
CA ALA A 455 16.04 20.41 4.81
C ALA A 455 15.08 19.34 5.34
N ASP A 456 13.93 19.77 5.88
CA ASP A 456 12.81 18.91 6.24
C ASP A 456 11.94 18.50 5.03
N GLU A 457 10.89 17.73 5.28
CA GLU A 457 9.97 17.19 4.27
C GLU A 457 9.21 18.26 3.48
N GLU A 458 9.14 19.50 3.98
CA GLU A 458 8.50 20.64 3.32
C GLU A 458 9.51 21.58 2.64
N GLY A 459 10.81 21.25 2.65
CA GLY A 459 11.86 22.08 2.04
C GLY A 459 12.38 23.20 2.93
N ASN A 460 12.18 23.11 4.25
CA ASN A 460 12.73 24.08 5.18
C ASN A 460 14.11 23.65 5.67
N VAL A 461 15.12 24.48 5.41
CA VAL A 461 16.46 24.37 5.99
C VAL A 461 16.45 25.04 7.36
N HIS A 462 16.75 24.25 8.40
CA HIS A 462 16.66 24.69 9.80
C HIS A 462 17.97 25.25 10.32
N PHE A 463 17.90 26.42 10.98
CA PHE A 463 19.00 27.06 11.72
C PHE A 463 18.63 27.16 13.20
N SER A 464 19.49 26.61 14.06
CA SER A 464 19.26 26.56 15.51
C SER A 464 20.12 27.60 16.23
N GLY A 465 19.49 28.64 16.79
CA GLY A 465 20.14 29.78 17.44
C GLY A 465 20.28 29.61 18.95
N ALA A 466 21.48 29.77 19.48
CA ALA A 466 21.77 29.61 20.90
C ALA A 466 21.79 30.94 21.67
N TRP A 467 21.10 30.99 22.81
CA TRP A 467 21.07 32.15 23.71
C TRP A 467 21.63 31.83 25.09
N LYS A 468 22.51 32.68 25.62
CA LYS A 468 23.16 32.52 26.92
C LYS A 468 22.62 33.53 27.93
N PHE A 469 22.26 33.06 29.12
CA PHE A 469 21.78 33.88 30.21
C PHE A 469 22.92 34.24 31.17
N THR A 470 23.00 35.51 31.55
CA THR A 470 23.91 36.03 32.57
C THR A 470 23.08 36.71 33.66
N ARG A 471 23.09 36.16 34.88
CA ARG A 471 22.34 36.74 36.01
C ARG A 471 22.87 38.14 36.33
N LYS A 472 21.95 39.06 36.66
CA LYS A 472 22.34 40.35 37.26
C LYS A 472 22.98 40.08 38.62
N PRO A 473 24.11 40.73 38.96
CA PRO A 473 24.76 40.55 40.25
C PRO A 473 23.81 41.04 41.37
N THR A 474 23.44 40.13 42.27
CA THR A 474 22.69 40.47 43.48
C THR A 474 23.54 41.39 44.36
N PRO A 475 23.00 42.48 44.94
CA PRO A 475 23.74 43.29 45.90
C PRO A 475 24.21 42.42 47.07
N ALA A 476 25.53 42.34 47.27
CA ALA A 476 26.11 41.57 48.35
C ALA A 476 25.69 42.13 49.73
N GLN A 477 25.09 41.29 50.58
CA GLN A 477 24.97 41.60 52.01
C GLN A 477 26.35 41.48 52.68
N PRO A 478 26.73 42.42 53.55
CA PRO A 478 28.06 42.43 54.18
C PRO A 478 28.14 41.51 55.41
N GLY A 479 29.15 40.64 55.39
CA GLY A 479 30.05 40.40 56.52
C GLY A 479 29.69 39.33 57.54
N ASP A 480 30.51 38.26 57.59
CA ASP A 480 31.22 37.80 58.80
C ASP A 480 32.43 36.98 58.31
N GLY A 481 33.68 37.45 58.44
CA GLY A 481 34.57 37.17 59.58
C GLY A 481 35.08 35.72 59.53
N GLY A 482 36.35 35.35 59.36
CA GLY A 482 37.64 36.02 59.35
C GLY A 482 38.77 34.96 59.39
N ALA A 483 40.01 35.40 59.15
CA ALA A 483 41.31 34.81 59.55
C ALA A 483 41.72 33.42 58.97
N THR A 484 42.98 33.08 58.66
CA THR A 484 44.26 33.71 58.31
C THR A 484 45.23 32.56 57.99
N ALA A 485 46.09 32.76 56.98
CA ALA A 485 47.49 32.32 56.87
C ALA A 485 47.90 30.84 57.12
N GLY A 486 48.68 30.28 56.17
CA GLY A 486 49.75 29.34 56.52
C GLY A 486 50.18 28.33 55.46
N ALA A 487 51.29 28.65 54.77
CA ALA A 487 52.38 27.75 54.37
C ALA A 487 52.16 26.57 53.39
N ASN A 488 52.87 26.68 52.25
CA ASN A 488 53.41 25.58 51.43
C ASN A 488 54.75 25.08 52.09
N PRO A 489 55.41 23.93 51.74
CA PRO A 489 55.24 23.13 50.51
C PRO A 489 55.40 21.58 50.57
N ALA A 490 55.11 20.97 49.42
CA ALA A 490 55.74 19.82 48.73
C ALA A 490 55.46 18.35 49.16
N GLY A 491 54.86 17.56 48.24
CA GLY A 491 54.91 16.08 48.27
C GLY A 491 53.89 15.30 47.43
N LYS A 492 53.99 15.38 46.09
CA LYS A 492 53.73 14.33 45.05
C LYS A 492 52.55 13.32 45.19
N ALA A 493 51.56 13.43 44.29
CA ALA A 493 50.87 12.30 43.64
C ALA A 493 50.15 12.73 42.34
N ASP A 494 50.44 12.01 41.27
CA ASP A 494 49.66 11.68 40.06
C ASP A 494 48.94 12.78 39.26
N GLY A 495 49.51 13.09 38.09
CA GLY A 495 48.93 13.95 37.06
C GLY A 495 47.94 13.19 36.18
N ALA A 496 46.68 13.63 36.21
CA ALA A 496 45.64 13.28 35.27
C ALA A 496 45.53 14.31 34.13
N SER A 497 45.12 13.77 32.99
CA SER A 497 44.84 14.33 31.65
C SER A 497 44.10 15.67 31.57
N SER A 498 44.46 16.48 30.57
CA SER A 498 43.50 17.30 29.79
C SER A 498 44.03 17.56 28.38
N GLU A 499 43.71 16.66 27.44
CA GLU A 499 43.76 16.93 26.00
C GLU A 499 42.47 17.65 25.57
N GLY A 500 42.62 18.59 24.64
CA GLY A 500 41.50 19.31 24.02
C GLY A 500 40.67 18.38 23.15
N ALA A 501 39.35 18.47 23.30
CA ALA A 501 38.40 17.72 22.48
C ALA A 501 37.75 18.65 21.45
N GLN A 502 38.26 18.57 20.24
CA GLN A 502 37.63 18.97 18.98
C GLN A 502 36.69 17.84 18.55
N LEU A 503 35.47 18.15 18.11
CA LEU A 503 34.49 17.15 17.64
C LEU A 503 34.62 16.93 16.12
N PRO A 504 34.33 15.71 15.63
CA PRO A 504 34.97 15.15 14.44
C PRO A 504 34.28 15.51 13.12
N GLN A 505 35.11 15.62 12.08
CA GLN A 505 34.73 15.53 10.67
C GLN A 505 35.18 14.19 10.10
N THR A 506 34.41 13.62 9.19
CA THR A 506 34.88 12.59 8.24
C THR A 506 34.37 12.94 6.85
N SER A 507 35.31 13.25 5.96
CA SER A 507 35.14 13.40 4.53
C SER A 507 35.70 12.19 3.78
N ASP A 508 34.92 11.70 2.83
CA ASP A 508 35.26 11.34 1.44
C ASP A 508 36.09 10.11 1.02
N ALA A 509 35.45 9.47 0.01
CA ALA A 509 35.96 8.94 -1.26
C ALA A 509 36.44 7.47 -1.32
N PHE A 510 35.82 6.69 -2.22
CA PHE A 510 36.45 6.23 -3.48
C PHE A 510 35.38 5.74 -4.48
N GLY A 511 35.59 6.07 -5.76
CA GLY A 511 34.64 5.95 -6.88
C GLY A 511 34.70 4.65 -7.73
N PRO A 512 34.05 4.66 -8.91
CA PRO A 512 33.43 3.49 -9.57
C PRO A 512 34.19 2.92 -10.79
N GLY A 513 33.75 1.74 -11.27
CA GLY A 513 34.05 1.17 -12.60
C GLY A 513 33.36 -0.18 -12.80
N ALA A 514 32.28 -0.30 -13.58
CA ALA A 514 32.21 -0.47 -15.05
C ALA A 514 32.25 -1.95 -15.51
N LEU A 515 31.14 -2.47 -16.06
CA LEU A 515 31.09 -3.07 -17.41
C LEU A 515 29.65 -3.32 -17.89
N LEU A 516 29.40 -2.99 -19.16
CA LEU A 516 28.15 -2.96 -19.90
C LEU A 516 28.09 -4.15 -20.90
N ALA A 517 26.88 -4.61 -21.26
CA ALA A 517 26.36 -4.70 -22.65
C ALA A 517 25.68 -6.03 -23.10
N LEU A 518 24.75 -5.82 -24.06
CA LEU A 518 23.96 -6.72 -24.96
C LEU A 518 22.65 -7.29 -24.35
N ILE A 519 21.45 -7.17 -24.95
CA ILE A 519 21.01 -7.11 -26.37
C ILE A 519 19.74 -6.26 -26.50
N ALA A 520 19.61 -5.54 -27.62
CA ALA A 520 18.43 -4.80 -28.06
C ALA A 520 17.69 -5.54 -29.18
N ALA A 521 16.35 -5.43 -29.22
CA ALA A 521 15.50 -5.16 -30.40
C ALA A 521 14.12 -5.83 -30.29
N GLY A 522 13.04 -5.06 -30.51
CA GLY A 522 11.78 -5.59 -31.07
C GLY A 522 10.50 -5.22 -30.34
N ALA A 523 10.00 -3.99 -30.49
CA ALA A 523 8.59 -3.68 -30.23
C ALA A 523 8.10 -2.63 -31.23
N THR A 524 7.98 -3.03 -32.49
CA THR A 524 7.04 -2.41 -33.41
C THR A 524 6.30 -3.53 -34.10
N SER A 525 4.97 -3.49 -34.01
CA SER A 525 3.93 -4.15 -34.80
C SER A 525 3.12 -5.26 -34.12
N LEU A 526 1.79 -5.11 -34.30
CA LEU A 526 0.72 -6.11 -34.37
C LEU A 526 -0.29 -6.18 -33.20
N ILE A 527 -1.23 -5.22 -33.26
CA ILE A 527 -2.65 -5.45 -33.00
C ILE A 527 -3.19 -6.49 -34.01
N ALA A 528 -4.06 -7.38 -33.54
CA ALA A 528 -4.88 -8.38 -34.26
C ALA A 528 -4.41 -9.85 -34.15
N ALA A 529 -4.60 -10.47 -32.99
CA ALA A 529 -4.63 -11.94 -32.89
C ALA A 529 -5.53 -12.52 -31.77
N ALA A 530 -6.48 -11.75 -31.21
CA ALA A 530 -7.40 -12.27 -30.19
C ALA A 530 -8.84 -12.52 -30.70
N ALA A 531 -9.07 -12.37 -32.00
CA ALA A 531 -10.27 -12.91 -32.64
C ALA A 531 -9.86 -14.17 -33.41
N ILE A 532 -10.59 -15.27 -33.19
CA ILE A 532 -10.49 -16.61 -33.83
C ILE A 532 -9.84 -17.68 -32.92
N ARG A 533 -10.65 -18.31 -32.07
CA ARG A 533 -11.12 -19.71 -32.26
C ARG A 533 -12.25 -20.03 -31.27
N GLU A 534 -13.16 -20.87 -31.76
CA GLU A 534 -14.53 -21.17 -31.32
C GLU A 534 -14.77 -21.44 -29.84
#